data_AF-A0A5C6G4A0-F1
#
_entry.id   AF-A0A5C6G4A0-F1
#
_cell.length_a   1.000
_cell.length_b   1.000
_cell.length_c   1.000
_cell.angle_alpha   90.00
_cell.angle_beta   90.00
_cell.angle_gamma   90.00
#
_symmetry.space_group_name_H-M   'P 1'
#
loop_
_entity.id
_entity.type
_entity.pdbx_description
1 polymer ?
#
loop_
_entity_poly.entity_id
_entity_poly.type
_entity_poly.pdbx_seq_one_letter_code
_entity_poly.pdbx_strand_id
1 'polypeptide(L)'
;MNMALQQLEGYRPDKIIKRKNTFKTASGFLKALLQLSQNQFIQSPDAQLDQLRGRSLLYAHQQFHHLIGKNWLAYDEGPFVLVHGDFTLQDYNVLVDEDFNVTGVIDWQWSFVMPLQFLVPPVWLTGSHFDFMLDSVDWYTEEFRRLLEHIKKLERSLGISAKLSTVWECITPTTEVAVVTALLHPNYIYHTFWDVLYWQLQGVAVDAEDFDELQYSRDHTIPL
;
A
#
# COMPACT_ATOMS: atom_id res chain seq x y z
N MET A 1 -7.01 -9.06 1.88
CA MET A 1 -5.84 -9.36 2.76
C MET A 1 -5.06 -10.58 2.23
N ASN A 2 -3.74 -10.44 1.98
CA ASN A 2 -2.87 -11.50 1.46
C ASN A 2 -3.00 -12.85 2.19
N MET A 3 -3.15 -12.84 3.52
CA MET A 3 -3.30 -14.06 4.33
C MET A 3 -4.36 -15.02 3.78
N ALA A 4 -5.54 -14.53 3.40
CA ALA A 4 -6.61 -15.42 3.00
C ALA A 4 -6.47 -15.90 1.54
N LEU A 5 -5.78 -15.14 0.67
CA LEU A 5 -5.31 -15.63 -0.63
C LEU A 5 -4.30 -16.77 -0.47
N GLN A 6 -3.30 -16.60 0.40
CA GLN A 6 -2.32 -17.65 0.71
C GLN A 6 -2.98 -18.93 1.26
N GLN A 7 -4.08 -18.80 1.99
CA GLN A 7 -4.81 -19.95 2.51
C GLN A 7 -5.50 -20.74 1.37
N LEU A 8 -5.99 -20.06 0.34
CA LEU A 8 -6.57 -20.68 -0.86
C LEU A 8 -5.50 -21.38 -1.72
N GLU A 9 -4.34 -20.74 -1.87
CA GLU A 9 -3.19 -21.29 -2.60
C GLU A 9 -2.45 -22.41 -1.84
N GLY A 10 -2.84 -22.68 -0.60
CA GLY A 10 -2.21 -23.72 0.23
C GLY A 10 -0.87 -23.32 0.85
N TYR A 11 -0.50 -22.03 0.84
CA TYR A 11 0.79 -21.53 1.35
C TYR A 11 0.92 -21.50 2.88
N ARG A 12 -0.02 -22.11 3.63
CA ARG A 12 0.07 -22.27 5.09
C ARG A 12 0.32 -20.97 5.89
N PRO A 13 -0.44 -19.89 5.63
CA PRO A 13 -0.28 -18.63 6.37
C PRO A 13 -0.60 -18.76 7.87
N ASP A 14 -1.28 -19.85 8.28
CA ASP A 14 -1.56 -20.23 9.66
C ASP A 14 -0.30 -20.43 10.53
N LYS A 15 0.85 -20.71 9.89
CA LYS A 15 2.14 -20.80 10.58
C LYS A 15 2.69 -19.43 11.00
N ILE A 16 2.25 -18.37 10.36
CA ILE A 16 2.68 -16.98 10.59
C ILE A 16 1.68 -16.30 11.51
N ILE A 17 0.42 -16.23 11.07
CA ILE A 17 -0.68 -15.68 11.85
C ILE A 17 -1.55 -16.85 12.33
N LYS A 18 -1.33 -17.26 13.57
CA LYS A 18 -2.14 -18.32 14.19
C LYS A 18 -3.59 -17.88 14.31
N ARG A 19 -4.52 -18.82 14.11
CA ARG A 19 -5.95 -18.57 14.31
C ARG A 19 -6.22 -18.02 15.71
N LYS A 20 -7.18 -17.08 15.79
CA LYS A 20 -7.62 -16.41 17.03
C LYS A 20 -6.57 -15.50 17.70
N ASN A 21 -5.46 -15.21 17.04
CA ASN A 21 -4.53 -14.18 17.50
C ASN A 21 -4.84 -12.85 16.83
N THR A 22 -4.69 -11.78 17.60
CA THR A 22 -4.79 -10.40 17.14
C THR A 22 -3.47 -9.67 17.40
N PHE A 23 -3.25 -8.56 16.69
CA PHE A 23 -2.10 -7.69 16.91
C PHE A 23 -2.45 -6.63 17.93
N LYS A 24 -1.57 -6.46 18.92
CA LYS A 24 -1.66 -5.37 19.90
C LYS A 24 -0.79 -4.16 19.52
N THR A 25 0.13 -4.36 18.59
CA THR A 25 1.06 -3.31 18.15
C THR A 25 1.20 -3.26 16.63
N ALA A 26 1.48 -2.08 16.10
CA ALA A 26 1.75 -1.86 14.69
C ALA A 26 3.01 -2.60 14.22
N SER A 27 4.04 -2.69 15.06
CA SER A 27 5.26 -3.48 14.80
C SER A 27 4.96 -4.96 14.66
N GLY A 28 4.05 -5.48 15.49
CA GLY A 28 3.61 -6.87 15.39
C GLY A 28 2.88 -7.14 14.08
N PHE A 29 2.00 -6.21 13.68
CA PHE A 29 1.28 -6.26 12.41
C PHE A 29 2.23 -6.17 11.21
N LEU A 30 3.14 -5.18 11.19
CA LEU A 30 4.15 -5.01 10.14
C LEU A 30 4.99 -6.27 9.96
N LYS A 31 5.51 -6.83 11.07
CA LYS A 31 6.30 -8.05 11.04
C LYS A 31 5.53 -9.21 10.40
N ALA A 32 4.23 -9.34 10.69
CA ALA A 32 3.41 -10.38 10.09
C ALA A 32 3.19 -10.16 8.59
N LEU A 33 2.99 -8.92 8.13
CA LEU A 33 2.90 -8.60 6.70
C LEU A 33 4.19 -8.95 5.95
N LEU A 34 5.36 -8.59 6.50
CA LEU A 34 6.65 -8.97 5.93
C LEU A 34 6.82 -10.50 5.89
N GLN A 35 6.47 -11.21 6.98
CA GLN A 35 6.51 -12.67 6.99
C GLN A 35 5.57 -13.30 5.95
N LEU A 36 4.35 -12.77 5.79
CA LEU A 36 3.42 -13.22 4.75
C LEU A 36 3.97 -12.95 3.35
N SER A 37 4.55 -11.77 3.10
CA SER A 37 5.23 -11.45 1.85
C SER A 37 6.34 -12.46 1.53
N GLN A 38 7.22 -12.74 2.49
CA GLN A 38 8.29 -13.73 2.33
C GLN A 38 7.73 -15.14 2.04
N ASN A 39 6.63 -15.49 2.72
CA ASN A 39 6.00 -16.79 2.58
C ASN A 39 5.41 -17.01 1.19
N GLN A 40 4.72 -15.99 0.67
CA GLN A 40 4.24 -15.99 -0.71
C GLN A 40 5.41 -16.06 -1.70
N PHE A 41 6.46 -15.24 -1.50
CA PHE A 41 7.63 -15.20 -2.37
C PHE A 41 8.32 -16.57 -2.51
N ILE A 42 8.43 -17.32 -1.40
CA ILE A 42 9.06 -18.66 -1.40
C ILE A 42 8.18 -19.72 -2.05
N GLN A 43 6.87 -19.65 -1.85
CA GLN A 43 5.94 -20.72 -2.24
C GLN A 43 5.29 -20.51 -3.60
N SER A 44 5.25 -19.27 -4.09
CA SER A 44 4.66 -18.96 -5.38
C SER A 44 5.46 -19.61 -6.50
N PRO A 45 4.81 -20.35 -7.41
CA PRO A 45 5.45 -20.88 -8.60
C PRO A 45 5.68 -19.73 -9.58
N ASP A 46 6.76 -18.96 -9.40
CA ASP A 46 7.03 -17.82 -10.24
C ASP A 46 7.86 -18.22 -11.48
N ALA A 47 7.20 -18.24 -12.65
CA ALA A 47 7.84 -18.52 -13.94
C ALA A 47 8.89 -17.45 -14.35
N GLN A 48 8.93 -16.30 -13.67
CA GLN A 48 9.90 -15.22 -13.95
C GLN A 48 11.21 -15.36 -13.18
N LEU A 49 11.28 -16.21 -12.15
CA LEU A 49 12.53 -16.48 -11.40
C LEU A 49 13.61 -17.11 -12.29
N ASP A 50 13.20 -17.85 -13.33
CA ASP A 50 14.10 -18.49 -14.29
C ASP A 50 14.57 -17.55 -15.43
N GLN A 51 14.10 -16.30 -15.45
CA GLN A 51 14.47 -15.29 -16.46
C GLN A 51 15.44 -14.24 -15.91
N LEU A 52 16.02 -13.40 -16.78
CA LEU A 52 16.90 -12.27 -16.40
C LEU A 52 16.30 -11.39 -15.28
N ARG A 53 14.97 -11.28 -15.24
CA ARG A 53 14.20 -10.56 -14.21
C ARG A 53 14.20 -11.22 -12.83
N GLY A 54 14.50 -12.51 -12.69
CA GLY A 54 14.52 -13.21 -11.41
C GLY A 54 15.52 -12.63 -10.41
N ARG A 55 16.68 -12.15 -10.89
CA ARG A 55 17.68 -11.46 -10.04
C ARG A 55 17.19 -10.08 -9.59
N SER A 56 16.59 -9.31 -10.51
CA SER A 56 16.02 -8.01 -10.21
C SER A 56 14.87 -8.12 -9.20
N LEU A 57 14.00 -9.12 -9.39
CA LEU A 57 12.91 -9.43 -8.47
C LEU A 57 13.41 -9.82 -7.07
N LEU A 58 14.40 -10.72 -6.99
CA LEU A 58 15.01 -11.09 -5.71
C LEU A 58 15.64 -9.88 -5.02
N TYR A 59 16.35 -9.04 -5.77
CA TYR A 59 16.98 -7.83 -5.24
C TYR A 59 15.92 -6.87 -4.69
N ALA A 60 14.90 -6.54 -5.49
CA ALA A 60 13.80 -5.67 -5.09
C ALA A 60 13.09 -6.16 -3.82
N HIS A 61 12.78 -7.45 -3.76
CA HIS A 61 12.16 -8.07 -2.58
C HIS A 61 13.04 -7.95 -1.34
N GLN A 62 14.32 -8.29 -1.46
CA GLN A 62 15.28 -8.20 -0.35
C GLN A 62 15.48 -6.76 0.13
N GLN A 63 15.64 -5.81 -0.80
CA GLN A 63 15.81 -4.40 -0.45
C GLN A 63 14.56 -3.83 0.19
N PHE A 64 13.37 -4.13 -0.32
CA PHE A 64 12.10 -3.73 0.30
C PHE A 64 12.04 -4.19 1.76
N HIS A 65 12.33 -5.46 2.04
CA HIS A 65 12.35 -5.98 3.42
C HIS A 65 13.45 -5.35 4.29
N HIS A 66 14.55 -4.91 3.70
CA HIS A 66 15.62 -4.23 4.42
C HIS A 66 15.25 -2.79 4.79
N LEU A 67 14.61 -2.06 3.87
CA LEU A 67 14.22 -0.67 4.05
C LEU A 67 13.03 -0.51 4.99
N ILE A 68 12.08 -1.45 4.95
CA ILE A 68 10.87 -1.38 5.74
C ILE A 68 11.08 -2.00 7.13
N GLY A 69 11.23 -1.12 8.13
CA GLY A 69 11.45 -1.51 9.52
C GLY A 69 10.62 -0.71 10.52
N LYS A 70 10.93 -0.85 11.81
CA LYS A 70 10.23 -0.13 12.91
C LYS A 70 10.24 1.38 12.76
N ASN A 71 11.28 1.94 12.13
CA ASN A 71 11.43 3.37 11.93
C ASN A 71 10.35 3.96 11.01
N TRP A 72 9.64 3.11 10.26
CA TRP A 72 8.54 3.51 9.40
C TRP A 72 7.19 3.61 10.15
N LEU A 73 7.16 3.25 11.43
CA LEU A 73 5.95 3.28 12.26
C LEU A 73 5.94 4.56 13.10
N ALA A 74 4.89 5.37 12.98
CA ALA A 74 4.70 6.55 13.81
C ALA A 74 4.17 6.20 15.22
N TYR A 75 3.26 5.23 15.31
CA TYR A 75 2.60 4.85 16.57
C TYR A 75 2.51 3.33 16.70
N ASP A 76 3.17 2.77 17.72
CA ASP A 76 3.20 1.31 17.90
C ASP A 76 1.94 0.76 18.59
N GLU A 77 1.34 1.51 19.51
CA GLU A 77 0.20 1.03 20.32
C GLU A 77 -1.19 1.33 19.72
N GLY A 78 -1.22 1.88 18.50
CA GLY A 78 -2.45 2.22 17.78
C GLY A 78 -2.61 3.74 17.57
N PRO A 79 -3.81 4.20 17.19
CA PRO A 79 -5.08 3.48 17.17
C PRO A 79 -5.20 2.43 16.05
N PHE A 80 -6.21 1.55 16.15
CA PHE A 80 -6.55 0.52 15.16
C PHE A 80 -7.95 0.78 14.58
N VAL A 81 -8.14 0.47 13.31
CA VAL A 81 -9.39 0.70 12.56
C VAL A 81 -9.82 -0.53 11.77
N LEU A 82 -11.13 -0.71 11.64
CA LEU A 82 -11.73 -1.69 10.73
C LEU A 82 -11.66 -1.15 9.30
N VAL A 83 -11.20 -1.99 8.37
CA VAL A 83 -11.13 -1.67 6.95
C VAL A 83 -11.79 -2.75 6.12
N HIS A 84 -12.31 -2.37 4.95
CA HIS A 84 -13.04 -3.25 4.05
C HIS A 84 -12.19 -4.42 3.53
N GLY A 85 -10.90 -4.15 3.26
CA GLY A 85 -9.93 -5.12 2.79
C GLY A 85 -9.62 -5.08 1.29
N ASP A 86 -10.52 -4.47 0.50
CA ASP A 86 -10.39 -4.31 -0.95
C ASP A 86 -10.35 -2.85 -1.40
N PHE A 87 -10.78 -1.92 -0.53
CA PHE A 87 -10.90 -0.50 -0.82
C PHE A 87 -9.58 0.19 -1.21
N THR A 88 -8.44 -0.37 -0.80
CA THR A 88 -7.13 0.17 -1.21
C THR A 88 -6.93 0.04 -2.71
N LEU A 89 -7.47 -1.01 -3.35
CA LEU A 89 -7.23 -1.33 -4.76
C LEU A 89 -8.45 -1.19 -5.66
N GLN A 90 -9.66 -1.14 -5.10
CA GLN A 90 -10.90 -1.30 -5.86
C GLN A 90 -12.01 -0.38 -5.37
N ASP A 91 -12.79 0.14 -6.33
CA ASP A 91 -13.93 1.05 -6.14
C ASP A 91 -15.30 0.36 -6.30
N TYR A 92 -15.35 -0.78 -6.98
CA TYR A 92 -16.59 -1.48 -7.36
C TYR A 92 -17.46 -1.97 -6.19
N ASN A 93 -16.96 -1.92 -4.96
CA ASN A 93 -17.70 -2.26 -3.75
C ASN A 93 -18.43 -1.05 -3.11
N VAL A 94 -18.33 0.12 -3.74
CA VAL A 94 -19.08 1.34 -3.38
C VAL A 94 -20.30 1.48 -4.29
N LEU A 95 -21.48 1.46 -3.70
CA LEU A 95 -22.73 1.69 -4.42
C LEU A 95 -23.04 3.18 -4.47
N VAL A 96 -23.49 3.65 -5.63
CA VAL A 96 -23.91 5.04 -5.86
C VAL A 96 -25.31 5.12 -6.46
N ASP A 97 -26.04 6.20 -6.20
CA ASP A 97 -27.30 6.51 -6.88
C ASP A 97 -27.08 7.25 -8.21
N GLU A 98 -28.19 7.66 -8.85
CA GLU A 98 -28.18 8.41 -10.13
C GLU A 98 -27.46 9.76 -10.05
N ASP A 99 -27.33 10.32 -8.84
CA ASP A 99 -26.67 11.59 -8.54
C ASP A 99 -25.24 11.39 -8.00
N PHE A 100 -24.69 10.17 -8.08
CA PHE A 100 -23.38 9.77 -7.56
C PHE A 100 -23.20 9.90 -6.04
N ASN A 101 -24.29 9.93 -5.26
CA ASN A 101 -24.17 9.85 -3.81
C ASN A 101 -23.87 8.41 -3.40
N VAL A 102 -22.95 8.23 -2.45
CA VAL A 102 -22.66 6.91 -1.87
C VAL A 102 -23.88 6.41 -1.10
N THR A 103 -24.48 5.32 -1.56
CA THR A 103 -25.66 4.70 -0.95
C THR A 103 -25.34 3.49 -0.08
N GLY A 104 -24.17 2.88 -0.28
CA GLY A 104 -23.76 1.73 0.52
C GLY A 104 -22.37 1.21 0.18
N VAL A 105 -21.89 0.34 1.06
CA VAL A 105 -20.66 -0.44 0.86
C VAL A 105 -20.99 -1.92 1.04
N ILE A 106 -20.65 -2.74 0.06
CA ILE A 106 -20.95 -4.17 0.02
C ILE A 106 -19.66 -5.01 0.01
N ASP A 107 -19.79 -6.32 0.21
CA ASP A 107 -18.69 -7.31 0.16
C ASP A 107 -17.63 -7.23 1.28
N TRP A 108 -18.08 -7.09 2.53
CA TRP A 108 -17.23 -7.00 3.72
C TRP A 108 -16.50 -8.30 4.13
N GLN A 109 -16.53 -9.35 3.30
CA GLN A 109 -16.01 -10.67 3.65
C GLN A 109 -14.48 -10.70 3.89
N TRP A 110 -13.77 -9.73 3.32
CA TRP A 110 -12.31 -9.57 3.48
C TRP A 110 -11.92 -8.50 4.50
N SER A 111 -12.88 -8.00 5.28
CA SER A 111 -12.63 -6.96 6.27
C SER A 111 -11.73 -7.41 7.41
N PHE A 112 -10.90 -6.49 7.89
CA PHE A 112 -9.97 -6.75 8.98
C PHE A 112 -9.63 -5.48 9.75
N VAL A 113 -9.01 -5.65 10.92
CA VAL A 113 -8.55 -4.54 11.76
C VAL A 113 -7.04 -4.33 11.56
N MET A 114 -6.62 -3.09 11.33
CA MET A 114 -5.21 -2.72 11.17
C MET A 114 -4.85 -1.43 11.89
N PRO A 115 -3.56 -1.16 12.16
CA PRO A 115 -3.14 0.12 12.73
C PRO A 115 -3.49 1.26 11.77
N LEU A 116 -3.97 2.39 12.31
CA LEU A 116 -4.49 3.51 11.52
C LEU A 116 -3.48 4.07 10.51
N GLN A 117 -2.20 4.05 10.83
CA GLN A 117 -1.14 4.52 9.91
C GLN A 117 -0.97 3.68 8.64
N PHE A 118 -1.60 2.50 8.56
CA PHE A 118 -1.69 1.69 7.33
C PHE A 118 -2.95 2.02 6.53
N LEU A 119 -3.85 2.88 7.03
CA LEU A 119 -4.97 3.37 6.24
C LEU A 119 -4.46 4.50 5.36
N VAL A 120 -4.12 4.17 4.12
CA VAL A 120 -3.69 5.12 3.09
C VAL A 120 -4.85 5.43 2.14
N PRO A 121 -4.79 6.56 1.41
CA PRO A 121 -5.73 6.85 0.33
C PRO A 121 -5.77 5.70 -0.70
N PRO A 122 -6.93 5.46 -1.32
CA PRO A 122 -7.07 4.40 -2.31
C PRO A 122 -6.25 4.70 -3.55
N VAL A 123 -5.64 3.68 -4.17
CA VAL A 123 -4.77 3.87 -5.35
C VAL A 123 -5.56 4.26 -6.60
N TRP A 124 -6.88 4.04 -6.58
CA TRP A 124 -7.80 4.28 -7.69
C TRP A 124 -8.38 5.69 -7.73
N LEU A 125 -7.85 6.67 -6.98
CA LEU A 125 -8.36 8.06 -7.01
C LEU A 125 -8.38 8.68 -8.42
N THR A 126 -7.54 8.22 -9.32
CA THR A 126 -7.48 8.63 -10.72
C THR A 126 -8.33 7.75 -11.64
N GLY A 127 -9.17 6.87 -11.08
CA GLY A 127 -10.04 5.94 -11.82
C GLY A 127 -9.32 4.74 -12.44
N SER A 128 -8.13 4.40 -11.93
CA SER A 128 -7.29 3.31 -12.47
C SER A 128 -6.66 2.48 -11.36
N HIS A 129 -5.65 1.67 -11.69
CA HIS A 129 -4.99 0.72 -10.80
C HIS A 129 -3.66 1.26 -10.26
N PHE A 130 -3.03 0.48 -9.39
CA PHE A 130 -1.76 0.81 -8.74
C PHE A 130 -0.67 1.33 -9.70
N ASP A 131 -0.45 0.64 -10.82
CA ASP A 131 0.61 1.00 -11.77
C ASP A 131 0.36 2.40 -12.37
N PHE A 132 -0.91 2.73 -12.64
CA PHE A 132 -1.27 4.05 -13.16
C PHE A 132 -1.09 5.16 -12.12
N MET A 133 -1.24 4.86 -10.82
CA MET A 133 -0.91 5.81 -9.76
C MET A 133 0.59 6.13 -9.77
N LEU A 134 1.45 5.14 -10.02
CA LEU A 134 2.91 5.33 -10.16
C LEU A 134 3.28 6.06 -11.46
N ASP A 135 2.59 5.79 -12.56
CA ASP A 135 2.82 6.47 -13.84
C ASP A 135 2.32 7.93 -13.85
N SER A 136 1.39 8.28 -12.97
CA SER A 136 0.69 9.58 -12.95
C SER A 136 0.67 10.21 -11.55
N VAL A 137 1.85 10.27 -10.92
CA VAL A 137 2.06 10.80 -9.56
C VAL A 137 1.45 12.18 -9.37
N ASP A 138 1.64 13.11 -10.30
CA ASP A 138 1.10 14.47 -10.20
C ASP A 138 -0.43 14.49 -10.14
N TRP A 139 -1.07 13.70 -11.00
CA TRP A 139 -2.53 13.60 -11.03
C TRP A 139 -3.05 12.94 -9.76
N TYR A 140 -2.44 11.83 -9.34
CA TYR A 140 -2.81 11.16 -8.10
C TYR A 140 -2.66 12.09 -6.88
N THR A 141 -1.56 12.83 -6.80
CA THR A 141 -1.29 13.80 -5.73
C THR A 141 -2.34 14.91 -5.69
N GLU A 142 -2.76 15.41 -6.85
CA GLU A 142 -3.82 16.41 -6.95
C GLU A 142 -5.19 15.86 -6.52
N GLU A 143 -5.56 14.63 -6.91
CA GLU A 143 -6.82 14.02 -6.46
C GLU A 143 -6.79 13.68 -4.97
N PHE A 144 -5.65 13.23 -4.45
CA PHE A 144 -5.45 13.03 -3.02
C PHE A 144 -5.63 14.35 -2.25
N ARG A 145 -5.02 15.44 -2.72
CA ARG A 145 -5.18 16.77 -2.12
C ARG A 145 -6.64 17.19 -2.07
N ARG A 146 -7.39 17.02 -3.16
CA ARG A 146 -8.83 17.31 -3.22
C ARG A 146 -9.62 16.46 -2.22
N LEU A 147 -9.37 15.15 -2.17
CA LEU A 147 -10.04 14.27 -1.23
C LEU A 147 -9.76 14.69 0.23
N LEU A 148 -8.49 14.97 0.55
CA LEU A 148 -8.08 15.40 1.89
C LEU A 148 -8.77 16.71 2.30
N GLU A 149 -8.91 17.68 1.38
CA GLU A 149 -9.65 18.91 1.65
C GLU A 149 -11.14 18.66 1.95
N HIS A 150 -11.78 17.73 1.24
CA HIS A 150 -13.17 17.35 1.49
C HIS A 150 -13.32 16.65 2.85
N ILE A 151 -12.42 15.71 3.18
CA ILE A 151 -12.39 15.04 4.49
C ILE A 151 -12.26 16.09 5.60
N LYS A 152 -11.34 17.05 5.48
CA LYS A 152 -11.17 18.13 6.47
C LYS A 152 -12.43 18.99 6.65
N LYS A 153 -13.20 19.21 5.58
CA LYS A 153 -14.48 19.97 5.67
C LYS A 153 -15.53 19.13 6.39
N LEU A 154 -15.65 17.84 6.04
CA LEU A 154 -16.60 16.91 6.65
C LEU A 154 -16.31 16.71 8.14
N GLU A 155 -15.07 16.42 8.53
CA GLU A 155 -14.67 16.26 9.93
C GLU A 155 -14.96 17.50 10.78
N ARG A 156 -14.77 18.70 10.21
CA ARG A 156 -15.14 19.97 10.86
C ARG A 156 -16.66 20.09 11.03
N SER A 157 -17.43 19.75 10.01
CA SER A 157 -18.90 19.84 10.06
C SER A 157 -19.53 18.82 11.02
N LEU A 158 -18.93 17.64 11.14
CA LEU A 158 -19.42 16.54 11.96
C LEU A 158 -18.86 16.54 13.40
N GLY A 159 -17.90 17.42 13.71
CA GLY A 159 -17.29 17.51 15.04
C GLY A 159 -16.50 16.26 15.45
N ILE A 160 -15.92 15.55 14.48
CA ILE A 160 -15.21 14.29 14.72
C ILE A 160 -13.89 14.57 15.47
N SER A 161 -13.67 13.87 16.58
CA SER A 161 -12.47 14.00 17.41
C SER A 161 -11.27 13.21 16.88
N ALA A 162 -11.49 12.01 16.34
CA ALA A 162 -10.48 11.18 15.69
C ALA A 162 -10.42 11.49 14.19
N LYS A 163 -9.43 12.30 13.79
CA LYS A 163 -9.36 12.86 12.43
C LYS A 163 -8.44 12.03 11.54
N LEU A 164 -9.01 11.42 10.51
CA LEU A 164 -8.26 10.78 9.42
C LEU A 164 -7.37 11.80 8.72
N SER A 165 -7.87 13.04 8.57
CA SER A 165 -7.09 14.11 7.91
C SER A 165 -5.74 14.36 8.60
N THR A 166 -5.65 14.27 9.92
CA THR A 166 -4.39 14.47 10.66
C THR A 166 -3.37 13.38 10.36
N VAL A 167 -3.83 12.15 10.13
CA VAL A 167 -2.93 11.04 9.73
C VAL A 167 -2.48 11.24 8.28
N TRP A 168 -3.40 11.62 7.41
CA TRP A 168 -3.13 11.79 5.98
C TRP A 168 -2.33 13.05 5.64
N GLU A 169 -2.34 14.08 6.49
CA GLU A 169 -1.47 15.26 6.34
C GLU A 169 0.02 14.93 6.45
N CYS A 170 0.37 13.82 7.12
CA CYS A 170 1.75 13.38 7.30
C CYS A 170 2.23 12.39 6.23
N ILE A 171 1.37 12.03 5.27
CA ILE A 171 1.67 11.06 4.22
C ILE A 171 2.30 11.76 3.03
N THR A 172 3.47 11.27 2.57
CA THR A 172 3.93 11.52 1.20
C THR A 172 3.12 10.61 0.26
N PRO A 173 2.28 11.17 -0.62
CA PRO A 173 1.23 10.41 -1.31
C PRO A 173 1.77 9.24 -2.11
N THR A 174 2.86 9.39 -2.86
CA THR A 174 3.36 8.28 -3.67
C THR A 174 4.09 7.25 -2.82
N THR A 175 4.95 7.68 -1.90
CA THR A 175 5.80 6.76 -1.14
C THR A 175 5.02 5.91 -0.15
N GLU A 176 4.28 6.53 0.75
CA GLU A 176 3.60 5.80 1.82
C GLU A 176 2.44 4.98 1.25
N VAL A 177 1.72 5.48 0.24
CA VAL A 177 0.68 4.69 -0.44
C VAL A 177 1.31 3.48 -1.13
N ALA A 178 2.41 3.64 -1.87
CA ALA A 178 3.09 2.52 -2.53
C ALA A 178 3.57 1.47 -1.53
N VAL A 179 4.26 1.88 -0.47
CA VAL A 179 4.79 0.97 0.54
C VAL A 179 3.67 0.27 1.31
N VAL A 180 2.64 0.99 1.77
CA VAL A 180 1.49 0.35 2.46
C VAL A 180 0.79 -0.62 1.52
N THR A 181 0.57 -0.24 0.25
CA THR A 181 -0.07 -1.10 -0.73
C THR A 181 0.74 -2.37 -0.95
N ALA A 182 2.07 -2.27 -1.12
CA ALA A 182 2.96 -3.42 -1.26
C ALA A 182 3.02 -4.32 -0.01
N LEU A 183 2.91 -3.73 1.20
CA LEU A 183 2.82 -4.50 2.44
C LEU A 183 1.52 -5.31 2.55
N LEU A 184 0.40 -4.73 2.13
CA LEU A 184 -0.90 -5.39 2.12
C LEU A 184 -1.05 -6.37 0.95
N HIS A 185 -0.37 -6.10 -0.17
CA HIS A 185 -0.42 -6.80 -1.44
C HIS A 185 0.99 -6.99 -2.03
N PRO A 186 1.73 -8.05 -1.63
CA PRO A 186 3.14 -8.22 -1.98
C PRO A 186 3.48 -8.36 -3.47
N ASN A 187 2.48 -8.52 -4.34
CA ASN A 187 2.67 -8.49 -5.79
C ASN A 187 3.21 -7.13 -6.26
N TYR A 188 2.94 -6.05 -5.52
CA TYR A 188 3.39 -4.70 -5.87
C TYR A 188 4.78 -4.35 -5.30
N ILE A 189 5.45 -5.25 -4.57
CA ILE A 189 6.79 -4.99 -4.00
C ILE A 189 7.80 -4.65 -5.09
N TYR A 190 7.76 -5.31 -6.24
CA TYR A 190 8.68 -5.05 -7.34
C TYR A 190 8.57 -3.60 -7.83
N HIS A 191 7.36 -3.19 -8.19
CA HIS A 191 7.04 -1.84 -8.66
C HIS A 191 7.31 -0.79 -7.59
N THR A 192 6.86 -1.02 -6.35
CA THR A 192 7.14 -0.11 -5.24
C THR A 192 8.63 0.06 -5.00
N PHE A 193 9.44 -0.98 -5.17
CA PHE A 193 10.88 -0.83 -5.04
C PHE A 193 11.48 -0.02 -6.17
N TRP A 194 11.29 -0.43 -7.43
CA TRP A 194 11.97 0.19 -8.56
C TRP A 194 11.45 1.59 -8.90
N ASP A 195 10.15 1.78 -8.77
CA ASP A 195 9.47 3.00 -9.23
C ASP A 195 9.43 4.06 -8.12
N VAL A 196 9.69 3.68 -6.86
CA VAL A 196 9.62 4.58 -5.70
C VAL A 196 10.87 4.51 -4.81
N LEU A 197 11.09 3.39 -4.12
CA LEU A 197 12.13 3.32 -3.07
C LEU A 197 13.55 3.44 -3.64
N TYR A 198 13.79 2.94 -4.85
CA TYR A 198 15.08 3.03 -5.51
C TYR A 198 15.50 4.48 -5.71
N TRP A 199 14.59 5.34 -6.18
CA TRP A 199 14.85 6.76 -6.37
C TRP A 199 15.09 7.49 -5.07
N GLN A 200 14.32 7.15 -4.03
CA GLN A 200 14.56 7.69 -2.68
C GLN A 200 15.95 7.34 -2.16
N LEU A 201 16.45 6.13 -2.43
CA LEU A 201 17.82 5.74 -2.10
C LEU A 201 18.87 6.54 -2.86
N GLN A 202 18.56 7.03 -4.07
CA GLN A 202 19.43 7.95 -4.82
C GLN A 202 19.28 9.42 -4.37
N GLY A 203 18.42 9.70 -3.37
CA GLY A 203 18.12 11.06 -2.92
C GLY A 203 17.18 11.83 -3.85
N VAL A 204 16.45 11.13 -4.72
CA VAL A 204 15.47 11.70 -5.64
C VAL A 204 14.07 11.44 -5.08
N ALA A 205 13.29 12.50 -4.87
CA ALA A 205 11.89 12.39 -4.50
C ALA A 205 11.05 12.19 -5.77
N VAL A 206 10.27 11.10 -5.81
CA VAL A 206 9.38 10.80 -6.95
C VAL A 206 8.26 11.83 -7.11
N ASP A 207 7.90 12.53 -6.04
CA ASP A 207 6.92 13.61 -6.04
C ASP A 207 7.54 14.99 -6.39
N ALA A 208 8.81 15.05 -6.81
CA ALA A 208 9.45 16.31 -7.20
C ALA A 208 9.01 16.74 -8.60
N GLU A 209 8.77 18.05 -8.79
CA GLU A 209 8.31 18.63 -10.07
C GLU A 209 9.22 18.30 -11.28
N ASP A 210 10.50 18.00 -11.04
CA ASP A 210 11.50 17.68 -12.07
C ASP A 210 11.79 16.16 -12.21
N PHE A 211 10.97 15.29 -11.62
CA PHE A 211 11.16 13.84 -11.72
C PHE A 211 10.74 13.31 -13.11
N ASP A 212 11.72 12.86 -13.90
CA ASP A 212 11.51 12.19 -15.19
C ASP A 212 12.29 10.86 -15.22
N GLU A 213 11.58 9.75 -15.04
CA GLU A 213 12.15 8.40 -15.03
C GLU A 213 12.97 8.11 -16.31
N LEU A 214 12.56 8.65 -17.47
CA LEU A 214 13.25 8.46 -18.75
C LEU A 214 14.55 9.28 -18.85
N GLN A 215 14.69 10.36 -18.07
CA GLN A 215 15.97 11.07 -17.93
C GLN A 215 16.90 10.36 -16.95
N TYR A 216 16.39 9.93 -15.79
CA TYR A 216 17.23 9.34 -14.76
C TYR A 216 17.69 7.90 -15.10
N SER A 217 16.89 7.13 -15.84
CA SER A 217 17.26 5.79 -16.34
C SER A 217 18.38 5.80 -17.39
N ARG A 218 18.75 6.96 -17.95
CA ARG A 218 19.91 7.09 -18.85
C ARG A 218 21.25 7.08 -18.12
N ASP A 219 21.28 7.58 -16.89
CA ASP A 219 22.49 7.67 -16.06
C ASP A 219 22.59 6.53 -15.04
N HIS A 220 21.50 5.78 -14.83
CA HIS A 220 21.45 4.61 -13.96
C HIS A 220 21.00 3.40 -14.78
N THR A 221 21.89 2.42 -14.95
CA THR A 221 21.50 1.09 -15.45
C THR A 221 20.52 0.47 -14.46
N ILE A 222 19.23 0.73 -14.66
CA ILE A 222 18.16 -0.09 -14.11
C ILE A 222 18.33 -1.46 -14.79
N PRO A 223 18.59 -2.54 -14.04
CA PRO A 223 18.69 -3.86 -14.64
C PRO A 223 17.28 -4.29 -15.08
N LEU A 224 16.94 -3.99 -16.33
CA LEU A 224 15.74 -4.49 -17.03
C LEU A 224 15.76 -6.02 -17.18
#